data_AF-A0A2M7TSW3-F1
#
_entry.id   AF-A0A2M7TSW3-F1
#
_cell.length_a   1.000
_cell.length_b   1.000
_cell.length_c   1.000
_cell.angle_alpha   90.00
_cell.angle_beta   90.00
_cell.angle_gamma   90.00
#
_symmetry.space_group_name_H-M   'P 1'
#
loop_
_entity.id
_entity.type
_entity.pdbx_description
1 polymer ?
#
loop_
_entity_poly.entity_id
_entity_poly.type
_entity_poly.pdbx_seq_one_letter_code
_entity_poly.pdbx_strand_id
1 'polypeptide(L)'
;MDTLPIKLNFFKRAEQFLELLRLDDQYNLQLKKYDPEEWRRKIPDNDIGNQAGDINLPTWNIEKKILYWSYLNHKHLKSPIKTEHLKGEDFRKDIRANKEETAFAGSEHVLKNLVAHGFAKEENGGAVLNAEGLLVGSLLSDAYCFRKKQFMYKGKLELEYLNLVPLKIKK
;
A
#
# COMPACT_ATOMS: atom_id res chain seq x y z
N MET A 1 -5.05 23.18 -11.67
CA MET A 1 -6.02 22.13 -11.30
C MET A 1 -6.10 22.15 -9.78
N ASP A 2 -6.97 22.98 -9.24
CA ASP A 2 -7.11 23.18 -7.79
C ASP A 2 -8.33 22.43 -7.29
N THR A 3 -8.08 21.26 -6.70
CA THR A 3 -8.75 20.70 -5.51
C THR A 3 -8.29 19.25 -5.38
N LEU A 4 -7.25 19.01 -4.58
CA LEU A 4 -7.18 17.73 -3.85
C LEU A 4 -8.42 17.73 -2.94
N PRO A 5 -9.45 16.92 -3.21
CA PRO A 5 -10.69 17.05 -2.48
C PRO A 5 -10.49 16.36 -1.14
N ILE A 6 -11.12 16.91 -0.11
CA ILE A 6 -11.12 16.43 1.28
C ILE A 6 -9.98 17.01 2.14
N LYS A 7 -10.15 18.28 2.54
CA LYS A 7 -9.60 18.75 3.82
C LYS A 7 -10.34 18.03 4.95
N LEU A 8 -9.82 16.87 5.35
CA LEU A 8 -10.24 16.25 6.61
C LEU A 8 -9.85 17.15 7.78
N ASN A 9 -10.72 17.22 8.78
CA ASN A 9 -10.31 17.72 10.07
C ASN A 9 -9.28 16.78 10.71
N PHE A 10 -8.54 17.29 11.69
CA PHE A 10 -7.48 16.56 12.38
C PHE A 10 -7.95 15.20 12.92
N PHE A 11 -9.15 15.16 13.52
CA PHE A 11 -9.70 13.94 14.13
C PHE A 11 -9.95 12.84 13.10
N LYS A 12 -10.54 13.16 11.95
CA LYS A 12 -10.77 12.18 10.88
C LYS A 12 -9.47 11.64 10.29
N ARG A 13 -8.42 12.47 10.21
CA ARG A 13 -7.08 11.98 9.83
C ARG A 13 -6.50 11.03 10.87
N ALA A 14 -6.65 11.35 12.15
CA ALA A 14 -6.18 10.51 13.24
C ALA A 14 -6.91 9.15 13.27
N GLU A 15 -8.23 9.13 13.08
CA GLU A 15 -9.02 7.89 12.97
C GLU A 15 -8.52 6.99 11.83
N GLN A 16 -8.35 7.56 10.63
CA GLN A 16 -7.86 6.82 9.46
C GLN A 16 -6.41 6.33 9.65
N PHE A 17 -5.58 7.10 10.36
CA PHE A 17 -4.23 6.68 10.69
C PHE A 17 -4.20 5.53 11.70
N LEU A 18 -5.06 5.55 12.72
CA LEU A 18 -5.20 4.43 13.67
C LEU A 18 -5.69 3.17 12.97
N GLU A 19 -6.62 3.29 12.03
CA GLU A 19 -7.11 2.16 11.23
C GLU A 19 -6.00 1.57 10.34
N LEU A 20 -5.19 2.44 9.71
CA LEU A 20 -4.01 2.00 8.97
C LEU A 20 -3.04 1.19 9.86
N LEU A 21 -2.76 1.67 11.08
CA LEU A 21 -1.89 0.95 12.03
C LEU A 21 -2.50 -0.39 12.45
N ARG A 22 -3.81 -0.42 12.73
CA ARG A 22 -4.53 -1.65 13.08
C ARG A 22 -4.42 -2.71 11.98
N LEU A 23 -4.60 -2.31 10.72
CA LEU A 23 -4.45 -3.19 9.57
C LEU A 23 -3.00 -3.64 9.41
N ASP A 24 -2.02 -2.74 9.51
CA ASP A 24 -0.61 -3.12 9.47
C ASP A 24 -0.27 -4.18 10.54
N ASP A 25 -0.76 -4.03 11.78
CA ASP A 25 -0.53 -5.02 12.84
C ASP A 25 -1.21 -6.37 12.56
N GLN A 26 -2.48 -6.36 12.14
CA GLN A 26 -3.21 -7.58 11.77
C GLN A 26 -2.47 -8.36 10.67
N TYR A 27 -2.03 -7.65 9.63
CA TYR A 27 -1.36 -8.24 8.48
C TYR A 27 0.09 -8.67 8.80
N ASN A 28 0.79 -7.96 9.67
CA ASN A 28 2.10 -8.38 10.18
C ASN A 28 2.01 -9.68 10.99
N LEU A 29 0.94 -9.88 11.76
CA LEU A 29 0.70 -11.15 12.48
C LEU A 29 0.45 -12.31 11.52
N GLN A 30 -0.25 -12.07 10.40
CA GLN A 30 -0.42 -13.07 9.34
C GLN A 30 0.91 -13.41 8.67
N LEU A 31 1.73 -12.39 8.35
CA LEU A 31 3.07 -12.60 7.79
C LEU A 31 4.02 -13.36 8.72
N LYS A 32 3.96 -13.13 10.05
CA LYS A 32 4.79 -13.87 11.03
C LYS A 32 4.45 -15.36 11.09
N LYS A 33 3.22 -15.72 10.75
CA LYS A 33 2.77 -17.12 10.66
C LYS A 33 3.11 -17.74 9.31
N TYR A 34 3.77 -17.00 8.43
CA TYR A 34 4.00 -17.36 7.03
C TYR A 34 5.45 -17.84 6.83
N ASP A 35 5.63 -19.04 6.26
CA ASP A 35 6.94 -19.56 5.84
C ASP A 35 7.16 -19.32 4.33
N PRO A 36 8.11 -18.45 3.92
CA PRO A 36 8.39 -18.16 2.52
C PRO A 36 9.00 -19.34 1.74
N GLU A 37 9.71 -20.25 2.39
CA GLU A 37 10.38 -21.37 1.69
C GLU A 37 9.41 -22.47 1.30
N GLU A 38 8.41 -22.73 2.14
CA GLU A 38 7.39 -23.76 1.90
C GLU A 38 6.61 -23.48 0.60
N TRP A 39 6.44 -22.21 0.25
CA TRP A 39 5.67 -21.79 -0.93
C TRP A 39 6.44 -21.78 -2.23
N ARG A 40 7.72 -21.38 -2.24
CA ARG A 40 8.56 -21.49 -3.45
C ARG A 40 8.66 -22.94 -3.93
N ARG A 41 8.50 -23.92 -3.04
CA ARG A 41 8.47 -25.35 -3.36
C ARG A 41 7.15 -25.83 -3.97
N LYS A 42 6.03 -25.14 -3.73
CA LYS A 42 4.68 -25.55 -4.19
C LYS A 42 4.29 -25.01 -5.56
N ILE A 43 5.11 -24.15 -6.18
CA ILE A 43 4.77 -23.47 -7.43
C ILE A 43 5.82 -23.83 -8.48
N PRO A 44 5.48 -24.64 -9.51
CA PRO A 44 6.36 -24.83 -10.66
C PRO A 44 6.56 -23.50 -11.38
N ASP A 45 7.80 -23.16 -11.74
CA ASP A 45 8.19 -21.90 -12.40
C ASP A 45 7.35 -21.53 -13.63
N ASN A 46 6.68 -22.52 -14.24
CA ASN A 46 5.95 -22.39 -15.48
C ASN A 46 4.46 -22.05 -15.32
N ASP A 47 3.90 -22.02 -14.09
CA ASP A 47 2.44 -21.94 -13.88
C ASP A 47 1.96 -20.83 -12.93
N ILE A 48 2.84 -19.87 -12.63
CA ILE A 48 2.59 -18.68 -11.79
C ILE A 48 1.35 -17.86 -12.27
N GLY A 49 0.92 -18.04 -13.52
CA GLY A 49 -0.23 -17.33 -14.11
C GLY A 49 -1.59 -18.02 -13.99
N ASN A 50 -1.66 -19.35 -13.87
CA ASN A 50 -2.93 -20.09 -14.04
C ASN A 50 -3.28 -21.03 -12.88
N GLN A 51 -2.33 -21.45 -12.04
CA GLN A 51 -2.56 -22.44 -10.98
C GLN A 51 -1.98 -22.08 -9.60
N ALA A 52 -1.64 -20.81 -9.36
CA ALA A 52 -1.37 -20.35 -8.00
C ALA A 52 -2.70 -20.27 -7.23
N GLY A 53 -3.24 -21.43 -6.85
CA GLY A 53 -4.47 -21.56 -6.10
C GLY A 53 -4.33 -20.78 -4.80
N ASP A 54 -5.24 -19.82 -4.59
CA ASP A 54 -5.51 -19.03 -3.39
C ASP A 54 -4.54 -19.27 -2.24
N ILE A 55 -3.35 -18.79 -2.49
CA ILE A 55 -2.32 -18.69 -1.49
C ILE A 55 -2.82 -17.54 -0.63
N ASN A 56 -3.21 -17.75 0.61
CA ASN A 56 -3.69 -16.67 1.49
C ASN A 56 -2.53 -15.72 1.88
N LEU A 57 -1.71 -15.28 0.92
CA LEU A 57 -0.68 -14.30 1.11
C LEU A 57 -1.38 -12.97 1.38
N PRO A 58 -0.95 -12.23 2.39
CA PRO A 58 -1.79 -11.16 2.85
C PRO A 58 -1.87 -10.00 1.83
N THR A 59 -3.09 -9.68 1.41
CA THR A 59 -3.42 -8.77 0.30
C THR A 59 -3.03 -7.32 0.58
N TRP A 60 -2.85 -6.97 1.84
CA TRP A 60 -2.75 -5.59 2.32
C TRP A 60 -1.63 -4.78 1.67
N ASN A 61 -0.50 -5.39 1.34
CA ASN A 61 0.57 -4.67 0.65
C ASN A 61 0.16 -4.21 -0.75
N ILE A 62 -0.64 -4.99 -1.46
CA ILE A 62 -1.17 -4.63 -2.79
C ILE A 62 -2.30 -3.61 -2.63
N GLU A 63 -3.17 -3.78 -1.64
CA GLU A 63 -4.21 -2.79 -1.30
C GLU A 63 -3.58 -1.41 -1.05
N LYS A 64 -2.54 -1.32 -0.21
CA LYS A 64 -1.80 -0.08 0.03
C LYS A 64 -1.23 0.52 -1.26
N LYS A 65 -0.67 -0.30 -2.16
CA LYS A 65 -0.16 0.14 -3.46
C LYS A 65 -1.27 0.75 -4.33
N ILE A 66 -2.44 0.11 -4.39
CA ILE A 66 -3.62 0.60 -5.12
C ILE A 66 -4.11 1.92 -4.51
N LEU A 67 -4.24 2.01 -3.19
CA LEU A 67 -4.70 3.22 -2.49
C LEU A 67 -3.74 4.40 -2.72
N TYR A 68 -2.44 4.16 -2.58
CA TYR A 68 -1.38 5.15 -2.83
C TYR A 68 -1.36 5.62 -4.30
N TRP A 69 -1.38 4.68 -5.25
CA TRP A 69 -1.39 5.02 -6.68
C TRP A 69 -2.65 5.81 -7.04
N SER A 70 -3.80 5.45 -6.50
CA SER A 70 -5.08 6.12 -6.79
C SER A 70 -5.09 7.57 -6.31
N TYR A 71 -4.46 7.83 -5.16
CA TYR A 71 -4.26 9.19 -4.66
C TYR A 71 -3.32 10.00 -5.56
N LEU A 72 -2.23 9.42 -6.08
CA LEU A 72 -1.24 10.16 -6.87
C LEU A 72 -1.61 10.36 -8.34
N ASN A 73 -2.19 9.33 -8.97
CA ASN A 73 -2.38 9.31 -10.41
C ASN A 73 -3.78 9.71 -10.86
N HIS A 74 -4.75 9.89 -9.94
CA HIS A 74 -6.12 10.41 -10.11
C HIS A 74 -6.98 9.86 -11.28
N LYS A 75 -6.44 9.03 -12.19
CA LYS A 75 -7.03 8.59 -13.46
C LYS A 75 -8.21 7.63 -13.29
N HIS A 76 -8.36 7.01 -12.13
CA HIS A 76 -9.42 6.03 -11.83
C HIS A 76 -10.40 6.50 -10.75
N LEU A 77 -10.43 7.81 -10.46
CA LEU A 77 -11.54 8.37 -9.70
C LEU A 77 -12.85 8.08 -10.44
N LYS A 78 -13.68 7.19 -9.88
CA LYS A 78 -14.98 6.70 -10.40
C LYS A 78 -14.94 5.59 -11.47
N SER A 79 -13.77 5.10 -11.84
CA SER A 79 -13.66 3.94 -12.74
C SER A 79 -13.44 2.66 -11.94
N PRO A 80 -14.22 1.58 -12.18
CA PRO A 80 -14.05 0.33 -11.45
C PRO A 80 -12.72 -0.32 -11.79
N ILE A 81 -11.97 -0.68 -10.75
CA ILE A 81 -10.79 -1.53 -10.86
C ILE A 81 -11.28 -2.97 -10.90
N LYS A 82 -11.02 -3.67 -12.01
CA LYS A 82 -11.42 -5.06 -12.21
C LYS A 82 -10.24 -6.02 -12.06
N THR A 83 -10.52 -7.31 -11.89
CA THR A 83 -9.47 -8.32 -11.69
C THR A 83 -8.53 -8.41 -12.89
N GLU A 84 -9.02 -8.14 -14.10
CA GLU A 84 -8.21 -8.16 -15.33
C GLU A 84 -7.14 -7.07 -15.32
N HIS A 85 -7.40 -5.93 -14.67
CA HIS A 85 -6.39 -4.88 -14.51
C HIS A 85 -5.20 -5.39 -13.68
N LEU A 86 -5.44 -6.11 -12.58
CA LEU A 86 -4.36 -6.68 -11.75
C LEU A 86 -3.56 -7.77 -12.47
N LYS A 87 -4.18 -8.42 -13.48
CA LYS A 87 -3.52 -9.38 -14.38
C LYS A 87 -2.74 -8.69 -15.52
N GLY A 88 -3.02 -7.43 -15.83
CA GLY A 88 -2.31 -6.63 -16.83
C GLY A 88 -0.94 -6.12 -16.36
N GLU A 89 0.03 -6.11 -17.27
CA GLU A 89 1.39 -5.64 -16.97
C GLU A 89 1.44 -4.13 -16.70
N ASP A 90 0.70 -3.34 -17.49
CA ASP A 90 0.71 -1.88 -17.39
C ASP A 90 0.19 -1.40 -16.03
N PHE A 91 -0.95 -1.95 -15.58
CA PHE A 91 -1.51 -1.60 -14.28
C PHE A 91 -0.60 -2.03 -13.11
N ARG A 92 0.05 -3.20 -13.22
CA ARG A 92 1.03 -3.64 -12.22
C ARG A 92 2.22 -2.69 -12.12
N LYS A 93 2.75 -2.22 -13.26
CA LYS A 93 3.82 -1.21 -13.29
C LYS A 93 3.36 0.09 -12.63
N ASP A 94 2.14 0.52 -12.93
CA ASP A 94 1.53 1.72 -12.37
C ASP A 94 1.44 1.68 -10.84
N ILE A 95 0.94 0.58 -10.27
CA ILE A 95 0.85 0.41 -8.81
C ILE A 95 2.17 -0.08 -8.18
N ARG A 96 3.22 -0.31 -8.98
CA ARG A 96 4.52 -0.86 -8.56
C ARG A 96 4.40 -2.21 -7.85
N ALA A 97 3.54 -3.08 -8.38
CA ALA A 97 3.43 -4.48 -7.96
C ALA A 97 4.15 -5.40 -8.96
N ASN A 98 4.77 -6.46 -8.47
CA ASN A 98 5.32 -7.50 -9.34
C ASN A 98 4.28 -8.60 -9.62
N LYS A 99 4.60 -9.49 -10.56
CA LYS A 99 3.68 -10.56 -11.00
C LYS A 99 3.44 -11.54 -9.86
N GLU A 100 4.46 -11.84 -9.08
CA GLU A 100 4.44 -12.79 -7.98
C GLU A 100 3.51 -12.31 -6.86
N GLU A 101 3.62 -11.04 -6.43
CA GLU A 101 2.76 -10.42 -5.42
C GLU A 101 1.28 -10.56 -5.82
N THR A 102 0.95 -10.14 -7.04
CA THR A 102 -0.45 -10.15 -7.52
C THR A 102 -1.02 -11.55 -7.77
N ALA A 103 -0.18 -12.49 -8.21
CA ALA A 103 -0.55 -13.89 -8.35
C ALA A 103 -0.79 -14.53 -6.97
N PHE A 104 0.11 -14.29 -6.01
CA PHE A 104 0.04 -14.90 -4.68
C PHE A 104 -1.03 -14.29 -3.80
N ALA A 105 -1.32 -12.99 -3.89
CA ALA A 105 -2.39 -12.39 -3.09
C ALA A 105 -3.80 -12.79 -3.58
N GLY A 106 -3.93 -13.25 -4.83
CA GLY A 106 -5.21 -13.45 -5.49
C GLY A 106 -5.87 -12.12 -5.85
N SER A 107 -5.93 -11.80 -7.14
CA SER A 107 -6.46 -10.50 -7.61
C SER A 107 -7.92 -10.24 -7.17
N GLU A 108 -8.72 -11.29 -7.02
CA GLU A 108 -10.09 -11.20 -6.54
C GLU A 108 -10.15 -10.84 -5.04
N HIS A 109 -9.30 -11.47 -4.22
CA HIS A 109 -9.21 -11.21 -2.77
C HIS A 109 -8.76 -9.78 -2.48
N VAL A 110 -7.83 -9.25 -3.26
CA VAL A 110 -7.39 -7.84 -3.14
C VAL A 110 -8.58 -6.89 -3.30
N LEU A 111 -9.41 -7.07 -4.33
CA LEU A 111 -10.55 -6.19 -4.58
C LEU A 111 -11.66 -6.38 -3.55
N LYS A 112 -11.94 -7.62 -3.15
CA LYS A 112 -12.91 -7.93 -2.08
C LYS A 112 -12.49 -7.31 -0.75
N ASN A 113 -11.20 -7.35 -0.40
CA ASN A 113 -10.69 -6.78 0.84
C ASN A 113 -10.75 -5.25 0.84
N LEU A 114 -10.48 -4.58 -0.29
CA LEU A 114 -10.70 -3.13 -0.40
C LEU A 114 -12.16 -2.73 -0.13
N VAL A 115 -13.12 -3.54 -0.60
CA VAL A 115 -14.55 -3.32 -0.32
C VAL A 115 -14.88 -3.64 1.14
N ALA A 116 -14.40 -4.77 1.66
CA ALA A 116 -14.66 -5.21 3.04
C ALA A 116 -14.09 -4.25 4.09
N HIS A 117 -12.93 -3.65 3.83
CA HIS A 117 -12.34 -2.60 4.66
C HIS A 117 -13.04 -1.23 4.52
N GLY A 118 -13.99 -1.09 3.59
CA GLY A 118 -14.72 0.15 3.37
C GLY A 118 -13.93 1.21 2.61
N PHE A 119 -12.86 0.85 1.89
CA PHE A 119 -12.07 1.76 1.05
C PHE A 119 -12.56 1.83 -0.39
N ALA A 120 -13.41 0.89 -0.77
CA ALA A 120 -14.06 0.83 -2.06
C ALA A 120 -15.54 0.47 -1.93
N LYS A 121 -16.29 0.70 -3.01
CA LYS A 121 -17.61 0.14 -3.24
C LYS A 121 -17.54 -0.80 -4.43
N GLU A 122 -18.31 -1.87 -4.38
CA GLU A 122 -18.46 -2.75 -5.53
C GLU A 122 -19.41 -2.11 -6.55
N GLU A 123 -18.94 -1.98 -7.79
CA GLU A 123 -19.72 -1.42 -8.89
C GLU A 123 -19.26 -2.03 -10.22
N ASN A 124 -20.20 -2.42 -11.10
CA ASN A 124 -19.92 -2.96 -12.43
C ASN A 124 -18.89 -4.13 -12.45
N GLY A 125 -18.94 -4.99 -11.43
CA GLY A 125 -18.03 -6.13 -11.28
C GLY A 125 -16.59 -5.76 -10.92
N GLY A 126 -16.36 -4.57 -10.36
CA GLY A 126 -15.05 -4.13 -9.88
C GLY A 126 -15.15 -3.27 -8.62
N ALA A 127 -14.00 -2.86 -8.11
CA ALA A 127 -13.89 -1.99 -6.95
C ALA A 127 -13.71 -0.52 -7.38
N VAL A 128 -14.64 0.35 -7.00
CA VAL A 128 -14.53 1.80 -7.16
C VAL A 128 -14.12 2.41 -5.83
N LEU A 129 -12.96 3.06 -5.79
CA LEU A 129 -12.48 3.70 -4.56
C LEU A 129 -13.41 4.85 -4.14
N ASN A 130 -13.72 4.88 -2.84
CA ASN A 130 -14.54 5.91 -2.23
C ASN A 130 -13.66 6.99 -1.57
N ALA A 131 -14.29 7.90 -0.83
CA ALA A 131 -13.58 8.98 -0.15
C ALA A 131 -12.56 8.43 0.86
N GLU A 132 -12.96 7.43 1.64
CA GLU A 132 -12.17 6.76 2.66
C GLU A 132 -10.90 6.14 2.07
N GLY A 133 -11.01 5.42 0.94
CA GLY A 133 -9.85 4.86 0.25
C GLY A 133 -8.86 5.92 -0.25
N LEU A 134 -9.35 7.02 -0.81
CA LEU A 134 -8.51 8.14 -1.22
C LEU A 134 -7.80 8.81 -0.04
N LEU A 135 -8.48 8.87 1.11
CA LEU A 135 -7.93 9.43 2.34
C LEU A 135 -6.80 8.57 2.89
N VAL A 136 -6.98 7.26 2.95
CA VAL A 136 -5.90 6.33 3.30
C VAL A 136 -4.74 6.45 2.30
N GLY A 137 -5.04 6.56 1.00
CA GLY A 137 -4.04 6.84 -0.03
C GLY A 137 -3.22 8.11 0.23
N SER A 138 -3.86 9.19 0.71
CA SER A 138 -3.19 10.43 1.09
C SER A 138 -2.26 10.24 2.30
N LEU A 139 -2.70 9.51 3.32
CA LEU A 139 -1.90 9.21 4.51
C LEU A 139 -0.68 8.33 4.16
N LEU A 140 -0.86 7.36 3.27
CA LEU A 140 0.24 6.56 2.74
C LEU A 140 1.24 7.46 2.00
N SER A 141 0.75 8.39 1.17
CA SER A 141 1.62 9.34 0.48
C SER A 141 2.42 10.21 1.45
N ASP A 142 1.79 10.73 2.50
CA ASP A 142 2.43 11.46 3.57
C ASP A 142 3.49 10.59 4.27
N ALA A 143 3.14 9.38 4.69
CA ALA A 143 4.06 8.44 5.36
C ALA A 143 5.29 8.08 4.51
N TYR A 144 5.08 7.80 3.22
CA TYR A 144 6.18 7.53 2.27
C TYR A 144 7.04 8.77 2.03
N CYS A 145 6.43 9.96 1.92
CA CYS A 145 7.16 11.22 1.81
C CYS A 145 7.99 11.52 3.07
N PHE A 146 7.45 11.25 4.27
CA PHE A 146 8.18 11.37 5.53
C PHE A 146 9.36 10.40 5.60
N ARG A 147 9.21 9.14 5.19
CA ARG A 147 10.34 8.20 5.12
C ARG A 147 11.41 8.67 4.14
N LYS A 148 11.03 9.06 2.91
CA LYS A 148 11.98 9.57 1.91
C LYS A 148 12.72 10.81 2.42
N LYS A 149 12.03 11.70 3.15
CA LYS A 149 12.64 12.85 3.81
C LYS A 149 13.53 12.43 4.98
N GLN A 150 13.15 11.49 5.84
CA GLN A 150 14.04 10.97 6.89
C GLN A 150 15.33 10.38 6.32
N PHE A 151 15.28 9.66 5.20
CA PHE A 151 16.49 9.16 4.52
C PHE A 151 17.32 10.29 3.88
N MET A 152 16.69 11.31 3.28
CA MET A 152 17.41 12.50 2.77
C MET A 152 18.00 13.36 3.90
N TYR A 153 17.32 13.42 5.04
CA TYR A 153 17.72 14.21 6.19
C TYR A 153 18.67 13.46 7.12
N LYS A 154 18.77 12.12 7.11
CA LYS A 154 19.75 11.42 7.96
C LYS A 154 21.19 11.81 7.62
N GLY A 155 21.51 11.93 6.33
CA GLY A 155 22.82 12.42 5.87
C GLY A 155 23.08 13.91 6.13
N LYS A 156 22.03 14.72 6.34
CA LYS A 156 22.14 16.17 6.59
C LYS A 156 22.05 16.53 8.08
N LEU A 157 21.21 15.83 8.84
CA LEU A 157 21.09 15.93 10.29
C LEU A 157 22.36 15.42 10.98
N GLU A 158 23.04 14.36 10.50
CA GLU A 158 24.31 13.96 11.11
C GLU A 158 25.37 15.07 11.00
N LEU A 159 25.42 15.79 9.87
CA LEU A 159 26.31 16.94 9.67
C LEU A 159 25.90 18.19 10.48
N GLU A 160 24.60 18.46 10.61
CA GLU A 160 24.12 19.59 11.42
C GLU A 160 24.19 19.29 12.93
N TYR A 161 23.96 18.06 13.38
CA TYR A 161 24.12 17.66 14.79
C TYR A 161 25.58 17.68 15.24
N LEU A 162 26.53 17.26 14.39
CA LEU A 162 27.96 17.37 14.66
C LEU A 162 28.44 18.83 14.78
N ASN A 163 27.75 19.77 14.13
CA ASN A 163 28.05 21.20 14.22
C ASN A 163 27.28 21.94 15.33
N LEU A 164 26.18 21.36 15.85
CA LEU A 164 25.35 21.96 16.90
C LEU A 164 25.63 21.40 18.30
N VAL A 165 26.34 20.28 18.42
CA VAL A 165 26.86 19.83 19.71
C VAL A 165 28.21 20.51 19.93
N PRO A 166 28.34 21.46 20.89
CA PRO A 166 29.67 21.93 21.27
C PRO A 166 30.46 20.72 21.74
N LEU A 167 31.59 20.44 21.06
CA LEU A 167 32.57 19.48 21.54
C LEU A 167 32.85 19.84 22.99
N LYS A 168 32.40 18.98 23.93
CA LYS A 168 32.87 19.04 25.31
C LYS A 168 34.37 18.78 25.23
N ILE A 169 35.15 19.86 25.17
CA ILE A 169 36.58 19.83 25.41
C ILE A 169 36.70 19.31 26.84
N LYS A 170 37.08 18.03 26.96
CA LYS A 170 37.55 17.49 28.23
C LYS A 170 38.82 18.29 28.57
N LYS A 171 38.77 19.01 29.70
CA LYS A 171 39.95 19.61 30.32
C LYS A 171 40.95 18.52 30.69
#